data_AF-A0A7L4RIK2-F1
#
_entry.id   AF-A0A7L4RIK2-F1
#
_cell.length_a   1.000
_cell.length_b   1.000
_cell.length_c   1.000
_cell.angle_alpha   90.00
_cell.angle_beta   90.00
_cell.angle_gamma   90.00
#
_symmetry.space_group_name_H-M   'P 1'
#
loop_
_entity.id
_entity.type
_entity.pdbx_description
1 polymer ?
#
loop_
_entity_poly.entity_id
_entity_poly.type
_entity_poly.pdbx_seq_one_letter_code
_entity_poly.pdbx_strand_id
1 'polypeptide(L)'
;MLFLEELQWVWWIIIFLMAYYYYNWAQEHLAFSPVLTLVVAAILIYYLVIVYPWAGLLGWFVSIIMFSGLLFMGAVFAPFLFRARPK
;
A
#
# COMPACT_ATOMS: atom_id res chain seq x y z
N MET A 1 -18.29 -13.33 -23.96
CA MET A 1 -16.87 -13.09 -24.22
C MET A 1 -16.42 -11.73 -23.73
N LEU A 2 -17.12 -10.62 -24.09
CA LEU A 2 -16.85 -9.26 -23.60
C LEU A 2 -16.58 -9.13 -22.09
N PHE A 3 -17.40 -9.76 -21.24
CA PHE A 3 -17.25 -9.69 -19.78
C PHE A 3 -15.91 -10.24 -19.25
N LEU A 4 -15.34 -11.27 -19.90
CA LEU A 4 -14.07 -11.86 -19.47
C LEU A 4 -12.87 -10.98 -19.87
N GLU A 5 -12.97 -10.30 -21.01
CA GLU A 5 -11.94 -9.36 -21.48
C GLU A 5 -11.90 -8.11 -20.59
N GLU A 6 -13.06 -7.56 -20.23
CA GLU A 6 -13.17 -6.42 -19.31
C GLU A 6 -12.59 -6.75 -17.94
N LEU A 7 -12.90 -7.95 -17.41
CA LEU A 7 -12.37 -8.41 -16.12
C LEU A 7 -10.84 -8.56 -16.14
N GLN A 8 -10.29 -9.02 -17.27
CA GLN A 8 -8.83 -9.12 -17.44
C GLN A 8 -8.17 -7.74 -17.41
N TRP A 9 -8.74 -6.72 -18.03
CA TRP A 9 -8.19 -5.36 -17.97
C TRP A 9 -8.23 -4.78 -16.56
N VAL A 10 -9.33 -4.99 -15.83
CA VAL A 10 -9.45 -4.59 -14.42
C VAL A 10 -8.37 -5.26 -13.58
N TRP A 11 -8.09 -6.55 -13.82
CA TRP A 11 -7.04 -7.28 -13.12
C TRP A 11 -5.65 -6.71 -13.37
N TRP A 12 -5.32 -6.32 -14.60
CA TRP A 12 -4.04 -5.68 -14.92
C TRP A 12 -3.87 -4.32 -14.26
N ILE A 13 -4.95 -3.54 -14.16
CA ILE A 13 -4.94 -2.27 -13.43
C ILE A 13 -4.64 -2.52 -11.94
N ILE A 14 -5.26 -3.53 -11.35
CA ILE A 14 -5.03 -3.90 -9.94
C ILE A 14 -3.57 -4.31 -9.72
N ILE A 15 -3.02 -5.17 -10.59
CA ILE A 15 -1.61 -5.59 -10.57
C ILE A 15 -0.68 -4.37 -10.62
N PHE A 16 -0.95 -3.42 -11.53
CA PHE A 16 -0.15 -2.21 -11.67
C PHE A 16 -0.18 -1.36 -10.39
N LEU A 17 -1.37 -1.16 -9.81
CA LEU A 17 -1.54 -0.40 -8.57
C LEU A 17 -0.82 -1.07 -7.39
N MET A 18 -0.88 -2.39 -7.28
CA MET A 18 -0.14 -3.14 -6.25
C MET A 18 1.37 -3.01 -6.42
N ALA A 19 1.88 -3.16 -7.65
CA ALA A 19 3.30 -3.02 -7.92
C ALA A 19 3.81 -1.61 -7.57
N TYR A 20 3.03 -0.59 -7.93
CA TYR A 20 3.29 0.80 -7.58
C TYR A 20 3.29 1.03 -6.06
N TYR A 21 2.32 0.45 -5.34
CA TYR A 21 2.24 0.51 -3.88
C TYR A 21 3.49 -0.08 -3.21
N TYR A 22 3.90 -1.30 -3.57
CA TYR A 22 5.06 -1.95 -2.97
C TYR A 22 6.38 -1.26 -3.30
N TYR A 23 6.48 -0.67 -4.49
CA TYR A 23 7.64 0.15 -4.85
C TYR A 23 7.76 1.39 -3.96
N ASN A 24 6.65 2.14 -3.77
CA ASN A 24 6.65 3.31 -2.90
C ASN A 24 6.92 2.94 -1.45
N TRP A 25 6.33 1.84 -0.97
CA TRP A 25 6.61 1.32 0.36
C TRP A 25 8.12 1.05 0.54
N ALA A 26 8.76 0.40 -0.43
CA ALA A 26 10.19 0.14 -0.39
C ALA A 26 11.01 1.46 -0.43
N GLN A 27 10.60 2.45 -1.23
CA GLN A 27 11.27 3.75 -1.27
C GLN A 27 11.21 4.46 0.09
N GLU A 28 10.06 4.47 0.74
CA GLU A 28 9.86 5.14 2.03
C GLU A 28 10.66 4.49 3.16
N HIS A 29 10.76 3.16 3.17
CA HIS A 29 11.40 2.42 4.26
C HIS A 29 12.90 2.19 4.04
N LEU A 30 13.38 2.22 2.80
CA LEU A 30 14.77 1.89 2.43
C LEU A 30 15.47 3.05 1.71
N ALA A 31 14.98 4.29 1.89
CA ALA A 31 15.45 5.51 1.23
C ALA A 31 16.97 5.77 1.29
N PHE A 32 17.69 5.12 2.21
CA PHE A 32 19.14 5.27 2.37
C PHE A 32 19.96 4.61 1.25
N SER A 33 19.41 3.62 0.51
CA SER A 33 20.13 2.92 -0.56
C SER A 33 19.24 2.66 -1.77
N PRO A 34 19.46 3.37 -2.89
CA PRO A 34 18.68 3.18 -4.11
C PRO A 34 18.72 1.74 -4.65
N VAL A 35 19.87 1.07 -4.53
CA VAL A 35 20.05 -0.32 -4.96
C VAL A 35 19.23 -1.26 -4.09
N LEU A 36 19.25 -1.07 -2.77
CA LEU A 36 18.50 -1.90 -1.84
C LEU A 36 16.99 -1.74 -2.05
N THR A 37 16.53 -0.51 -2.28
CA THR A 37 15.14 -0.20 -2.61
C THR A 37 14.68 -0.96 -3.85
N LEU A 38 15.47 -0.96 -4.92
CA LEU A 38 15.13 -1.70 -6.14
C LEU A 38 15.08 -3.20 -5.91
N VAL A 39 16.04 -3.76 -5.18
CA VAL A 39 16.08 -5.21 -4.87
C VAL A 39 14.88 -5.62 -4.04
N VAL A 40 14.57 -4.89 -2.97
CA VAL A 40 13.44 -5.22 -2.10
C VAL A 40 12.11 -5.00 -2.80
N ALA A 41 11.96 -3.91 -3.56
CA ALA A 41 10.77 -3.69 -4.38
C ALA A 41 10.57 -4.84 -5.39
N ALA A 42 11.64 -5.28 -6.07
CA ALA A 42 11.56 -6.39 -7.02
C ALA A 42 11.14 -7.70 -6.33
N ILE A 43 11.68 -8.00 -5.15
CA ILE A 43 11.30 -9.20 -4.36
C ILE A 43 9.83 -9.12 -3.95
N LEU A 44 9.39 -7.98 -3.41
CA LEU A 44 8.00 -7.77 -3.01
C LEU A 44 7.05 -7.92 -4.20
N ILE A 45 7.35 -7.27 -5.33
CA ILE A 45 6.52 -7.36 -6.54
C ILE A 45 6.49 -8.80 -7.06
N TYR A 46 7.64 -9.47 -7.16
CA TYR A 46 7.70 -10.85 -7.63
C TYR A 46 6.83 -11.78 -6.76
N TYR A 47 7.02 -11.77 -5.44
CA TYR A 47 6.28 -12.68 -4.58
C TYR A 47 4.81 -12.29 -4.35
N LEU A 48 4.51 -11.01 -4.17
CA LEU A 48 3.17 -10.54 -3.78
C LEU A 48 2.27 -10.18 -4.96
N VAL A 49 2.84 -9.90 -6.13
CA VAL A 49 2.07 -9.54 -7.33
C VAL A 49 2.05 -10.69 -8.34
N ILE A 50 3.18 -11.39 -8.54
CA ILE A 50 3.29 -12.44 -9.57
C ILE A 50 3.00 -13.83 -8.99
N VAL A 51 3.68 -14.23 -7.92
CA VAL A 51 3.55 -15.59 -7.37
C VAL A 51 2.28 -15.75 -6.54
N TYR A 52 2.01 -14.82 -5.62
CA TYR A 52 0.87 -14.87 -4.71
C TYR A 52 0.04 -13.58 -4.76
N PRO A 53 -0.62 -13.28 -5.90
CA PRO A 53 -1.37 -12.04 -6.11
C PRO A 53 -2.46 -11.80 -5.05
N TRP A 54 -3.10 -12.87 -4.58
CA TRP A 54 -4.12 -12.78 -3.53
C TRP A 54 -3.55 -12.30 -2.19
N ALA A 55 -2.36 -12.78 -1.81
CA ALA A 55 -1.70 -12.35 -0.58
C ALA A 55 -1.26 -10.89 -0.68
N GLY A 56 -0.76 -10.47 -1.85
CA GLY A 56 -0.45 -9.07 -2.08
C GLY A 56 -1.68 -8.17 -2.03
N LEU A 57 -2.80 -8.59 -2.63
CA LEU A 57 -4.06 -7.85 -2.56
C LEU A 57 -4.51 -7.65 -1.10
N LEU A 58 -4.45 -8.72 -0.31
CA LEU A 58 -4.83 -8.69 1.11
C LEU A 58 -3.92 -7.75 1.91
N GLY A 59 -2.60 -7.83 1.71
CA GLY A 59 -1.64 -6.94 2.35
C GLY A 59 -1.88 -5.47 1.97
N TRP A 60 -2.16 -5.21 0.70
CA TRP A 60 -2.48 -3.86 0.22
C TRP A 60 -3.77 -3.32 0.88
N PHE A 61 -4.86 -4.09 0.89
CA PHE A 61 -6.11 -3.69 1.54
C PHE A 61 -5.97 -3.48 3.05
N VAL A 62 -5.29 -4.40 3.74
CA VAL A 62 -5.06 -4.27 5.20
C VAL A 62 -4.29 -3.00 5.49
N SER A 63 -3.26 -2.69 4.70
CA SER A 63 -2.49 -1.46 4.89
C SER A 63 -3.36 -0.20 4.75
N ILE A 64 -4.23 -0.14 3.73
CA ILE A 64 -5.16 0.96 3.53
C ILE A 64 -6.06 1.13 4.76
N ILE A 65 -6.67 0.04 5.24
CA ILE A 65 -7.55 0.07 6.41
C ILE A 65 -6.80 0.57 7.65
N MET A 66 -5.58 0.09 7.88
CA MET A 66 -4.77 0.51 9.02
C MET A 66 -4.40 2.00 8.96
N PHE A 67 -3.93 2.49 7.81
CA PHE A 67 -3.58 3.89 7.63
C PHE A 67 -4.81 4.80 7.72
N SER A 68 -5.93 4.42 7.10
CA SER A 68 -7.19 5.16 7.24
C SER A 68 -7.67 5.20 8.69
N GLY A 69 -7.55 4.09 9.43
CA GLY A 69 -7.86 4.03 10.85
C GLY A 69 -6.99 4.95 11.70
N LEU A 70 -5.68 4.96 11.46
CA LEU A 70 -4.73 5.87 12.12
C LEU A 70 -5.06 7.34 11.86
N LEU A 71 -5.36 7.70 10.61
CA LEU A 71 -5.75 9.07 10.24
C LEU A 71 -7.07 9.48 10.91
N PHE A 72 -8.06 8.57 10.93
CA PHE A 72 -9.32 8.81 11.61
C PHE A 72 -9.14 9.01 13.11
N MET A 73 -8.35 8.15 13.77
CA MET A 73 -8.00 8.33 15.19
C MET A 73 -7.28 9.65 15.43
N GLY A 74 -6.30 10.01 14.60
CA GLY A 74 -5.63 11.30 14.67
C GLY A 74 -6.61 12.47 14.61
N ALA A 75 -7.58 12.44 13.68
CA ALA A 75 -8.58 13.49 13.56
C ALA A 75 -9.53 13.58 14.77
N VAL A 76 -9.95 12.44 15.33
CA VAL A 76 -10.85 12.40 16.50
C VAL A 76 -10.13 12.85 17.77
N PHE A 77 -8.88 12.44 17.98
CA PHE A 77 -8.14 12.71 19.21
C PHE A 77 -7.35 14.02 19.19
N ALA A 78 -7.02 14.58 18.02
CA ALA A 78 -6.30 15.86 17.90
C ALA A 78 -6.95 17.01 18.70
N PRO A 79 -8.28 17.26 18.64
CA PRO A 79 -8.92 18.32 19.42
C PRO A 79 -8.72 18.18 20.93
N PHE A 80 -8.66 16.95 21.46
CA PHE A 80 -8.45 16.70 22.89
C PHE A 80 -7.00 16.97 23.31
N LEU A 81 -6.04 16.62 22.45
CA LEU A 81 -4.61 16.90 22.64
C LEU A 81 -4.31 18.41 22.64
N PHE A 82 -4.94 19.18 21.74
CA PHE A 82 -4.71 20.63 21.65
C PHE A 82 -5.53 21.45 22.65
N ARG A 83 -6.65 20.92 23.16
CA ARG A 83 -7.45 21.57 24.23
C ARG A 83 -6.81 21.44 25.62
N ALA A 84 -5.92 20.46 25.84
CA ALA A 84 -5.25 20.23 27.12
C ALA A 84 -4.06 21.16 27.41
N ARG A 85 -3.69 22.08 26.51
CA ARG A 85 -2.66 23.09 26.81
C ARG A 85 -3.27 24.24 27.63
N PRO A 86 -2.92 24.42 28.91
CA PRO A 86 -3.24 25.65 29.62
C PRO A 86 -2.52 26.82 28.92
N LYS A 87 -3.20 27.95 28.81
CA LYS A 87 -2.62 29.20 28.31
C LYS A 87 -1.48 29.68 29.21
#